data_AF-A0A359E504-F1
#
_entry.id   AF-A0A359E504-F1
#
_cell.length_a   1.000
_cell.length_b   1.000
_cell.length_c   1.000
_cell.angle_alpha   90.00
_cell.angle_beta   90.00
_cell.angle_gamma   90.00
#
_symmetry.space_group_name_H-M   'P 1'
#
loop_
_entity.id
_entity.type
_entity.pdbx_description
1 polymer ?
#
loop_
_entity_poly.entity_id
_entity_poly.type
_entity_poly.pdbx_seq_one_letter_code
_entity_poly.pdbx_strand_id
1 'polypeptide(L)' 'SLAFKKQIRTGYVNGMNIEVIDGLEDGEMVVTIGQGSLQDSSKVNVITNL' A
#
# COMPACT_ATOMS: atom_id res chain seq x y z
N SER A 1 11.63 8.38 2.07
CA SER A 1 11.56 6.98 1.58
C SER A 1 11.14 6.97 0.12
N LEU A 2 11.27 5.85 -0.59
CA LEU A 2 10.67 5.63 -1.91
C LEU A 2 9.47 4.68 -1.75
N ALA A 3 8.40 4.92 -2.51
CA ALA A 3 7.26 4.03 -2.62
C ALA A 3 7.26 3.35 -3.99
N PHE A 4 7.08 2.03 -4.01
CA PHE A 4 7.08 1.23 -5.24
C PHE A 4 5.69 0.70 -5.53
N LYS A 5 5.29 0.75 -6.80
CA LYS A 5 4.00 0.20 -7.24
C LYS A 5 4.12 -1.31 -7.33
N LYS A 6 3.41 -2.01 -6.45
CA LYS A 6 3.37 -3.47 -6.41
C LYS A 6 2.02 -3.98 -6.87
N GLN A 7 2.01 -4.99 -7.73
CA GLN A 7 0.80 -5.75 -8.03
C GLN A 7 0.58 -6.76 -6.89
N ILE A 8 -0.64 -6.78 -6.35
CA ILE A 8 -1.05 -7.70 -5.30
C ILE A 8 -2.31 -8.44 -5.75
N ARG A 9 -2.58 -9.59 -5.13
CA ARG A 9 -3.84 -10.31 -5.35
C ARG A 9 -4.72 -10.14 -4.12
N THR A 10 -5.92 -9.63 -4.34
CA THR A 10 -6.93 -9.49 -3.28
C THR A 10 -7.87 -10.70 -3.27
N GLY A 11 -8.34 -11.05 -2.08
CA GLY A 11 -9.38 -12.05 -1.86
C GLY A 11 -10.73 -11.37 -1.65
N TYR A 12 -11.28 -11.54 -0.45
CA TYR A 12 -12.54 -10.92 -0.05
C TYR A 12 -12.43 -9.39 0.11
N VAL A 13 -13.47 -8.67 -0.33
CA VAL A 13 -13.58 -7.22 -0.22
C VAL A 13 -14.85 -6.87 0.53
N ASN A 14 -14.73 -6.10 1.62
CA ASN A 14 -15.83 -5.63 2.44
C ASN A 14 -15.68 -4.13 2.73
N GLY A 15 -16.24 -3.31 1.84
CA GLY A 15 -16.15 -1.85 1.92
C GLY A 15 -14.69 -1.39 1.86
N MET A 16 -14.22 -0.74 2.93
CA MET A 16 -12.84 -0.25 3.04
C MET A 16 -11.84 -1.34 3.47
N ASN A 17 -12.33 -2.51 3.88
CA ASN A 17 -11.48 -3.63 4.28
C ASN A 17 -11.26 -4.56 3.09
N ILE A 18 -10.00 -4.76 2.72
CA ILE A 18 -9.60 -5.58 1.58
C ILE A 18 -8.65 -6.66 2.09
N GLU A 19 -8.99 -7.92 1.84
CA GLU A 19 -8.10 -9.04 2.10
C GLU A 19 -7.04 -9.14 1.00
N VAL A 20 -5.78 -9.30 1.39
CA VAL A 20 -4.66 -9.56 0.48
C VAL A 20 -4.21 -11.00 0.68
N ILE A 21 -4.26 -11.80 -0.39
CA ILE A 21 -3.95 -13.24 -0.34
C ILE A 21 -2.61 -13.58 -1.00
N ASP A 22 -2.00 -12.63 -1.72
CA ASP A 22 -0.69 -12.79 -2.35
C ASP A 22 -0.07 -11.42 -2.71
N GLY A 23 1.25 -11.39 -2.83
CA GLY A 23 2.01 -10.21 -3.27
C GLY A 23 2.46 -9.24 -2.18
N LEU A 24 2.27 -9.58 -0.90
CA LEU A 24 2.84 -8.85 0.24
C LEU A 24 3.56 -9.82 1.18
N GLU A 25 4.61 -9.33 1.84
CA GLU A 25 5.35 -10.06 2.88
C GLU A 25 5.09 -9.43 4.26
N ASP A 26 5.25 -10.23 5.31
CA ASP A 26 5.09 -9.71 6.68
C ASP A 26 6.11 -8.61 6.98
N GLY A 27 5.66 -7.56 7.66
CA GLY A 27 6.46 -6.36 7.91
C GLY A 27 6.59 -5.38 6.73
N GLU A 28 6.01 -5.65 5.55
CA GLU A 28 5.95 -4.64 4.49
C GLU A 28 5.05 -3.46 4.89
N MET A 29 5.52 -2.24 4.61
CA MET A 29 4.73 -1.02 4.79
C MET A 29 3.95 -0.67 3.54
N VAL A 30 2.63 -0.50 3.68
CA VAL A 30 1.71 -0.16 2.58
C VAL A 30 1.18 1.25 2.75
N VAL A 31 1.14 2.01 1.65
CA VAL A 31 0.54 3.35 1.63
C VAL A 31 -0.98 3.23 1.56
N THR A 32 -1.68 3.71 2.59
CA THR A 32 -3.16 3.69 2.67
C THR A 32 -3.80 5.07 2.52
N ILE A 33 -3.00 6.15 2.58
CA ILE A 33 -3.43 7.54 2.45
C ILE A 33 -2.53 8.26 1.44
N GLY A 34 -3.12 9.02 0.51
CA GLY A 34 -2.38 9.79 -0.49
C GLY A 34 -1.91 8.98 -1.70
N GLN A 35 -2.25 7.71 -1.80
CA GLN A 35 -1.82 6.79 -2.87
C GLN A 35 -2.22 7.24 -4.28
N GLY A 36 -3.30 8.04 -4.42
CA GLY A 36 -3.79 8.49 -5.72
C GLY A 36 -2.87 9.45 -6.49
N SER A 37 -1.91 10.09 -5.81
CA SER A 37 -0.92 10.98 -6.44
C SER A 37 0.42 10.30 -6.71
N LEU A 38 0.59 9.04 -6.30
CA LEU A 38 1.85 8.32 -6.42
C LEU A 38 1.99 7.64 -7.79
N GLN A 39 3.17 7.81 -8.39
CA GLN A 39 3.67 6.98 -9.47
C GLN A 39 4.66 5.95 -8.91
N ASP A 40 5.06 4.98 -9.75
CA ASP A 40 6.11 4.06 -9.33
C ASP A 40 7.40 4.83 -8.96
N SER A 41 8.07 4.36 -7.91
CA SER A 41 9.30 4.97 -7.37
C SER A 41 9.14 6.41 -6.88
N SER A 42 7.93 6.84 -6.48
CA SER A 42 7.70 8.19 -5.94
C SER A 42 8.43 8.40 -4.61
N LYS A 43 9.02 9.59 -4.43
CA LYS A 43 9.57 10.01 -3.15
C LYS A 43 8.44 10.36 -2.18
N VAL A 44 8.49 9.78 -0.98
CA VAL A 44 7.48 9.99 0.07
C VAL A 44 8.12 10.32 1.41
N ASN A 45 7.37 11.05 2.24
CA ASN A 45 7.64 11.19 3.66
C ASN A 45 6.65 10.31 4.42
N VAL A 46 7.16 9.42 5.26
CA VAL A 46 6.33 8.55 6.10
C VAL A 46 5.88 9.39 7.30
N ILE A 47 4.57 9.43 7.54
CA ILE A 47 3.97 10.12 8.67
C ILE A 47 3.53 9.03 9.66
N THR A 48 4.10 9.01 10.86
CA THR A 48 3.84 7.96 11.86
C THR A 48 2.82 8.35 12.92
N ASN A 49 2.39 9.62 12.93
CA ASN A 49 1.44 10.15 13.91
C ASN A 49 0.22 10.69 13.16
N LEU A 50 -0.86 9.91 13.14
CA LEU A 50 -2.20 10.30 12.68
C LEU A 50 -3.17 10.18 13.85
#